data_AF-A0A379QQA2-F1
#
_entry.id   AF-A0A379QQA2-F1
#
_cell.length_a   1.000
_cell.length_b   1.000
_cell.length_c   1.000
_cell.angle_alpha   90.00
_cell.angle_beta   90.00
_cell.angle_gamma   90.00
#
_symmetry.space_group_name_H-M   'P 1'
#
loop_
_entity.id
_entity.type
_entity.pdbx_description
1 polymer ?
#
loop_
_entity_poly.entity_id
_entity_poly.type
_entity_poly.pdbx_seq_one_letter_code
_entity_poly.pdbx_strand_id
1 'polypeptide(L)'
;MSTAKIYTASPSDLSPPVQSESFCVDLVLASDYQELEAKCVALAVENGALKKSEVEFNDYCRHECEDVGDTWVDDFTETPATDVFLAEVRAQGVEMLTADRKSEWMDSYIDDANEFAEQLRKGVQS
;
A
#
# COMPACT_ATOMS: atom_id res chain seq x y z
N MET A 1 -4.57 -5.52 -15.19
CA MET A 1 -3.45 -5.82 -14.28
C MET A 1 -2.35 -6.49 -15.07
N SER A 2 -1.10 -6.05 -14.95
CA SER A 2 0.03 -6.78 -15.53
C SER A 2 0.24 -8.05 -14.71
N THR A 3 0.39 -9.19 -15.37
CA THR A 3 0.66 -10.47 -14.70
C THR A 3 2.05 -10.43 -14.05
N ALA A 4 2.16 -10.96 -12.83
CA ALA A 4 3.45 -11.10 -12.17
C ALA A 4 4.38 -11.96 -13.04
N LYS A 5 5.61 -11.49 -13.27
CA LYS A 5 6.64 -12.30 -13.94
C LYS A 5 7.12 -13.34 -12.94
N ILE A 6 6.95 -14.60 -13.30
CA ILE A 6 7.40 -15.74 -12.50
C ILE A 6 8.63 -16.32 -13.16
N TYR A 7 9.70 -16.45 -12.37
CA TYR A 7 10.94 -17.08 -12.75
C TYR A 7 11.04 -18.42 -12.03
N THR A 8 11.47 -19.46 -12.75
CA THR A 8 11.66 -20.77 -12.15
C THR A 8 13.15 -20.98 -11.86
N ALA A 9 13.48 -21.36 -10.62
CA ALA A 9 14.84 -21.66 -10.21
C ALA A 9 14.98 -23.12 -9.75
N SER A 10 16.15 -23.70 -10.00
CA SER A 10 16.55 -25.00 -9.48
C SER A 10 17.01 -24.85 -8.01
N PRO A 11 16.92 -25.90 -7.18
CA PRO A 11 17.46 -25.91 -5.82
C PRO A 11 18.94 -25.54 -5.73
N SER A 12 19.70 -25.74 -6.81
CA SER A 12 21.10 -25.34 -6.96
C SER A 12 21.31 -23.83 -7.10
N ASP A 13 20.30 -23.10 -7.56
CA ASP A 13 20.36 -21.65 -7.84
C ASP A 13 20.03 -20.82 -6.60
N LEU A 14 19.55 -21.46 -5.52
CA LEU A 14 19.20 -20.84 -4.26
C LEU A 14 20.43 -20.61 -3.37
N SER A 15 20.34 -19.61 -2.49
CA SER A 15 21.38 -19.32 -1.50
C SER A 15 20.78 -19.32 -0.09
N PRO A 16 21.13 -20.28 0.79
CA PRO A 16 22.03 -21.41 0.53
C PRO A 16 21.42 -22.46 -0.42
N PRO A 17 22.23 -23.25 -1.15
CA PRO A 17 21.73 -24.28 -2.07
C PRO A 17 21.01 -25.41 -1.31
N VAL A 18 19.92 -25.91 -1.87
CA VAL A 18 19.13 -27.00 -1.27
C VAL A 18 19.46 -28.31 -1.99
N GLN A 19 19.91 -29.33 -1.25
CA GLN A 19 20.35 -30.64 -1.79
C GLN A 19 19.18 -31.59 -2.12
N SER A 20 18.07 -31.08 -2.63
CA SER A 20 16.91 -31.86 -3.03
C SER A 20 16.83 -31.87 -4.57
N GLU A 21 16.93 -33.04 -5.20
CA GLU A 21 17.02 -33.13 -6.68
C GLU A 21 15.67 -33.00 -7.41
N SER A 22 14.56 -32.67 -6.73
CA SER A 22 13.23 -32.97 -7.28
C SER A 22 12.20 -31.84 -7.25
N PHE A 23 12.54 -30.58 -6.98
CA PHE A 23 11.53 -29.51 -7.11
C PHE A 23 12.11 -28.22 -7.67
N CYS A 24 11.37 -27.61 -8.58
CA CYS A 24 11.58 -26.22 -8.97
C CYS A 24 10.79 -25.29 -8.05
N VAL A 25 11.30 -24.09 -7.83
CA VAL A 25 10.59 -23.02 -7.13
C VAL A 25 10.29 -21.87 -8.07
N ASP A 26 9.07 -21.38 -7.98
CA ASP A 26 8.65 -20.15 -8.63
C ASP A 26 9.02 -18.95 -7.75
N LEU A 27 9.72 -18.00 -8.35
CA LEU A 27 10.29 -16.82 -7.70
C LEU A 27 9.82 -15.55 -8.42
N VAL A 28 9.75 -14.47 -7.66
CA VAL A 28 9.62 -13.10 -8.18
C VAL A 28 10.88 -12.34 -7.82
N LEU A 29 11.49 -11.66 -8.80
CA LEU A 29 12.72 -10.90 -8.56
C LEU A 29 12.41 -9.60 -7.80
N ALA A 30 13.26 -9.24 -6.86
CA ALA A 30 13.14 -7.98 -6.10
C ALA A 30 13.11 -6.73 -7.02
N SER A 31 13.80 -6.78 -8.16
CA SER A 31 13.77 -5.70 -9.17
C SER A 31 12.38 -5.50 -9.78
N ASP A 32 11.63 -6.58 -9.99
CA ASP A 32 10.27 -6.50 -10.53
C ASP A 32 9.30 -5.95 -9.47
N TYR A 33 9.61 -6.14 -8.19
CA TYR A 33 8.88 -5.54 -7.07
C TYR A 33 9.15 -4.03 -6.95
N GLN A 34 10.39 -3.58 -7.15
CA GLN A 34 10.75 -2.16 -7.12
C GLN A 34 9.98 -1.33 -8.18
N GLU A 35 9.78 -1.89 -9.38
CA GLU A 35 8.99 -1.22 -10.42
C GLU A 35 7.52 -1.06 -10.00
N LEU A 36 6.96 -2.06 -9.32
CA LEU A 36 5.60 -2.01 -8.80
C LEU A 36 5.47 -1.00 -7.66
N GLU A 37 6.42 -1.00 -6.72
CA GLU A 37 6.48 -0.04 -5.62
C GLU A 37 6.55 1.41 -6.14
N ALA A 38 7.39 1.67 -7.15
CA ALA A 38 7.47 2.99 -7.78
C ALA A 38 6.14 3.42 -8.42
N LYS A 39 5.41 2.50 -9.05
CA LYS A 39 4.07 2.78 -9.61
C LYS A 39 3.05 3.07 -8.51
N CYS A 40 3.09 2.33 -7.41
CA CYS A 40 2.22 2.57 -6.26
C CYS A 40 2.48 3.95 -5.62
N VAL A 41 3.75 4.34 -5.47
CA VAL A 41 4.12 5.68 -4.99
C VAL A 41 3.62 6.77 -5.95
N ALA A 42 3.82 6.60 -7.26
CA ALA A 42 3.33 7.56 -8.25
C ALA A 42 1.80 7.72 -8.20
N LEU A 43 1.07 6.60 -8.10
CA LEU A 43 -0.39 6.63 -7.96
C LEU A 43 -0.85 7.26 -6.64
N ALA A 44 -0.14 7.04 -5.53
CA ALA A 44 -0.45 7.69 -4.26
C ALA A 44 -0.25 9.21 -4.35
N VAL A 45 0.80 9.66 -5.02
CA VAL A 45 1.06 11.10 -5.28
C VAL A 45 -0.03 11.70 -6.17
N GLU A 46 -0.40 11.02 -7.27
CA GLU A 46 -1.47 11.48 -8.16
C GLU A 46 -2.82 11.57 -7.44
N ASN A 47 -3.18 10.57 -6.63
CA ASN A 47 -4.38 10.63 -5.79
C ASN A 47 -4.35 11.81 -4.81
N GLY A 48 -3.20 12.07 -4.19
CA GLY A 48 -3.03 13.24 -3.31
C GLY A 48 -3.24 14.55 -4.05
N ALA A 49 -2.74 14.66 -5.30
CA ALA A 49 -2.95 15.83 -6.15
C ALA A 49 -4.42 15.98 -6.58
N LEU A 50 -5.12 14.88 -6.91
CA LEU A 50 -6.54 14.90 -7.25
C LEU A 50 -7.40 15.35 -6.06
N LYS A 51 -7.18 14.79 -4.87
CA LYS A 51 -7.87 15.21 -3.64
C LYS A 51 -7.64 16.70 -3.34
N LYS A 52 -6.43 17.21 -3.57
CA LYS A 52 -6.14 18.65 -3.44
C LYS A 52 -6.87 19.49 -4.48
N SER A 53 -6.89 19.06 -5.74
CA SER A 53 -7.60 19.75 -6.81
C SER A 53 -9.10 19.85 -6.55
N GLU A 54 -9.68 18.85 -5.90
CA GLU A 54 -11.11 18.83 -5.57
C GLU A 54 -11.46 19.83 -4.45
N VAL A 55 -10.58 19.96 -3.45
CA VAL A 55 -10.69 21.05 -2.45
C VAL A 55 -10.61 22.42 -3.11
N GLU A 56 -9.62 22.63 -4.00
CA GLU A 56 -9.47 23.90 -4.71
C GLU A 56 -10.68 24.21 -5.62
N PHE A 57 -11.28 23.19 -6.22
CA PHE A 57 -12.50 23.32 -7.01
C PHE A 57 -13.71 23.71 -6.15
N ASN A 58 -13.90 23.04 -5.00
CA ASN A 58 -14.97 23.38 -4.06
C ASN A 58 -14.84 24.83 -3.55
N ASP A 59 -13.62 25.29 -3.26
CA ASP A 59 -13.38 26.67 -2.83
C ASP A 59 -13.67 27.69 -3.94
N TYR A 60 -13.29 27.38 -5.19
CA TYR A 60 -13.66 28.19 -6.34
C TYR A 60 -15.18 28.29 -6.49
N CYS A 61 -15.90 27.16 -6.47
CA CYS A 61 -17.35 27.14 -6.60
C CYS A 61 -18.05 27.86 -5.46
N ARG A 62 -17.55 27.74 -4.23
CA ARG A 62 -18.05 28.49 -3.07
C ARG A 62 -18.00 29.99 -3.31
N HIS A 63 -16.87 30.50 -3.81
CA HIS A 63 -16.70 31.92 -4.10
C HIS A 63 -17.66 32.41 -5.20
N GLU A 64 -17.79 31.66 -6.30
CA GLU A 64 -18.69 32.02 -7.40
C GLU A 64 -20.17 31.98 -7.00
N CYS A 65 -20.56 31.07 -6.09
CA CYS A 65 -21.92 30.97 -5.57
C CYS A 65 -22.28 32.12 -4.61
N GLU A 66 -21.32 32.63 -3.83
CA GLU A 66 -21.52 33.78 -2.94
C GLU A 66 -21.95 35.03 -3.72
N ASP A 67 -21.37 35.27 -4.90
CA ASP A 67 -21.65 36.44 -5.74
C ASP A 67 -23.09 36.47 -6.29
N VAL A 68 -23.74 35.31 -6.39
CA VAL A 68 -25.14 35.18 -6.83
C VAL A 68 -26.12 34.94 -5.68
N GLY A 69 -25.64 34.97 -4.43
CA GLY A 69 -26.44 34.76 -3.23
C GLY A 69 -26.90 33.31 -3.01
N ASP A 70 -26.22 32.35 -3.64
CA ASP A 70 -26.47 30.92 -3.49
C ASP A 70 -25.42 30.28 -2.55
N THR A 71 -25.67 29.06 -2.06
CA THR A 71 -24.75 28.35 -1.17
C THR A 71 -24.23 27.07 -1.84
N TRP A 72 -22.91 27.01 -2.06
CA TRP A 72 -22.25 25.80 -2.51
C TRP A 72 -22.21 24.74 -1.39
N VAL A 73 -22.39 23.47 -1.77
CA VAL A 73 -22.18 22.30 -0.91
C VAL A 73 -21.00 21.54 -1.45
N ASP A 74 -19.96 21.41 -0.63
CA ASP A 74 -18.76 20.67 -1.01
C ASP A 74 -19.12 19.22 -1.38
N ASP A 75 -18.61 18.78 -2.52
CA ASP A 75 -18.69 17.39 -2.97
C ASP A 75 -17.29 16.82 -3.11
N PHE A 76 -17.09 15.60 -2.64
CA PHE A 76 -15.80 14.93 -2.66
C PHE A 76 -15.97 13.52 -3.22
N THR A 77 -15.12 13.19 -4.19
CA THR A 77 -15.06 11.86 -4.76
C THR A 77 -14.41 10.93 -3.74
N GLU A 78 -15.22 10.07 -3.13
CA GLU A 78 -14.70 9.00 -2.29
C GLU A 78 -13.80 8.06 -3.10
N THR A 79 -12.71 7.58 -2.49
CA THR A 79 -11.79 6.61 -3.10
C THR A 79 -11.66 5.32 -2.28
N PRO A 80 -12.75 4.58 -1.98
CA PRO A 80 -12.71 3.49 -1.00
C PRO A 80 -11.71 2.38 -1.35
N ALA A 81 -11.55 2.08 -2.65
CA ALA A 81 -10.58 1.10 -3.12
C ALA A 81 -9.13 1.54 -2.86
N THR A 82 -8.82 2.83 -3.03
CA THR A 82 -7.51 3.40 -2.72
C THR A 82 -7.26 3.40 -1.21
N ASP A 83 -8.27 3.75 -0.41
CA ASP A 83 -8.13 3.82 1.03
C ASP A 83 -7.89 2.42 1.63
N VAL A 84 -8.61 1.39 1.13
CA VAL A 84 -8.36 -0.01 1.47
C VAL A 84 -6.97 -0.46 1.03
N PHE A 85 -6.53 -0.11 -0.19
CA PHE A 85 -5.20 -0.43 -0.67
C PHE A 85 -4.09 0.18 0.20
N LEU A 86 -4.22 1.47 0.56
CA LEU A 86 -3.25 2.15 1.42
C LEU A 86 -3.24 1.58 2.85
N ALA A 87 -4.40 1.18 3.38
CA ALA A 87 -4.49 0.48 4.64
C ALA A 87 -3.72 -0.85 4.62
N GLU A 88 -3.87 -1.63 3.55
CA GLU A 88 -3.14 -2.89 3.35
C GLU A 88 -1.64 -2.66 3.23
N VAL A 89 -1.19 -1.68 2.43
CA VAL A 89 0.24 -1.36 2.27
C VAL A 89 0.87 -0.96 3.61
N ARG A 90 0.17 -0.16 4.43
CA ARG A 90 0.67 0.20 5.77
C ARG A 90 0.75 -1.03 6.69
N ALA A 91 -0.25 -1.91 6.66
CA ALA A 91 -0.25 -3.15 7.44
C ALA A 91 0.93 -4.05 7.06
N GLN A 92 1.17 -4.24 5.74
CA GLN A 92 2.31 -5.00 5.24
C GLN A 92 3.66 -4.40 5.64
N GLY A 93 3.78 -3.06 5.67
CA GLY A 93 4.98 -2.38 6.15
C GLY A 93 5.31 -2.71 7.62
N VAL A 94 4.28 -2.78 8.47
CA VAL A 94 4.42 -3.19 9.88
C VAL A 94 4.83 -4.66 9.97
N GLU A 95 4.18 -5.55 9.23
CA GLU A 95 4.49 -6.99 9.21
C GLU A 95 5.93 -7.26 8.74
N MET A 96 6.39 -6.54 7.72
CA MET A 96 7.76 -6.63 7.22
C MET A 96 8.77 -6.21 8.28
N LEU A 97 8.53 -5.10 8.98
CA LEU A 97 9.38 -4.66 10.08
C LEU A 97 9.42 -5.70 11.22
N THR A 98 8.27 -6.23 11.58
CA THR A 98 8.13 -7.27 12.60
C THR A 98 8.89 -8.55 12.22
N ALA A 99 8.83 -8.95 10.95
CA ALA A 99 9.59 -10.09 10.44
C ALA A 99 11.11 -9.85 10.50
N ASP A 100 11.57 -8.65 10.12
CA ASP A 100 12.98 -8.24 10.15
C ASP A 100 13.54 -8.18 11.60
N ARG A 101 12.73 -7.78 12.57
CA ARG A 101 13.12 -7.64 13.99
C ARG A 101 12.77 -8.85 14.85
N LYS A 102 12.26 -9.94 14.27
CA LYS A 102 11.71 -11.10 15.00
C LYS A 102 12.68 -11.73 16.01
N SER A 103 13.99 -11.72 15.74
CA SER A 103 15.00 -12.27 16.66
C SER A 103 15.44 -11.30 17.77
N GLU A 104 15.12 -10.00 17.63
CA GLU A 104 15.56 -8.93 18.53
C GLU A 104 14.43 -8.50 19.48
N TRP A 105 13.19 -8.58 19.02
CA TRP A 105 12.03 -8.13 19.78
C TRP A 105 11.45 -9.26 20.63
N MET A 106 10.86 -8.86 21.76
CA MET A 106 10.07 -9.76 22.59
C MET A 106 8.78 -10.14 21.86
N ASP A 107 8.33 -11.39 22.01
CA ASP A 107 7.14 -11.91 21.34
C ASP A 107 5.90 -11.02 21.56
N SER A 108 5.75 -10.42 22.76
CA SER A 108 4.65 -9.50 23.03
C SER A 108 4.65 -8.26 22.14
N TYR A 109 5.81 -7.72 21.79
CA TYR A 109 5.90 -6.56 20.88
C TYR A 109 5.62 -6.95 19.43
N ILE A 110 5.97 -8.18 19.06
CA ILE A 110 5.62 -8.76 17.75
C ILE A 110 4.10 -8.93 17.64
N ASP A 111 3.46 -9.44 18.69
CA ASP A 111 2.00 -9.61 18.77
C ASP A 111 1.28 -8.25 18.68
N ASP A 112 1.70 -7.25 19.48
CA ASP A 112 1.14 -5.90 19.46
C ASP A 112 1.26 -5.25 18.07
N ALA A 113 2.41 -5.41 17.40
CA ALA A 113 2.64 -4.87 16.06
C ALA A 113 1.75 -5.54 15.01
N ASN A 114 1.58 -6.86 15.08
CA ASN A 114 0.68 -7.60 14.20
C ASN A 114 -0.80 -7.20 14.43
N GLU A 115 -1.19 -6.97 15.68
CA GLU A 115 -2.52 -6.44 16.00
C GLU A 115 -2.72 -5.02 15.42
N PHE A 116 -1.70 -4.17 15.48
CA PHE A 116 -1.76 -2.85 14.86
C PHE A 116 -1.92 -2.93 13.32
N ALA A 117 -1.23 -3.87 12.66
CA ALA A 117 -1.40 -4.12 11.23
C ALA A 117 -2.84 -4.54 10.89
N GLU A 118 -3.45 -5.41 11.70
CA GLU A 118 -4.88 -5.79 11.62
C GLU A 118 -5.82 -4.58 11.78
N GLN A 119 -5.52 -3.67 12.71
CA GLN A 119 -6.31 -2.45 12.92
C GLN A 119 -6.22 -1.50 11.72
N LEU A 120 -5.05 -1.38 11.09
CA LEU A 120 -4.87 -0.58 9.88
C LEU A 120 -5.79 -1.07 8.76
N ARG A 121 -5.90 -2.39 8.54
CA ARG A 121 -6.78 -3.01 7.53
C ARG A 121 -8.26 -2.74 7.76
N LYS A 122 -8.68 -2.67 9.03
CA LYS A 122 -10.08 -2.38 9.40
C LYS A 122 -10.46 -0.92 9.18
N GLY A 123 -9.48 -0.06 8.86
CA GLY A 123 -9.64 1.38 8.81
C GLY A 123 -9.71 1.93 10.23
N VAL A 124 -8.64 2.56 10.70
CA VAL A 124 -8.70 3.31 11.95
C VAL A 124 -9.62 4.50 11.71
N GLN A 125 -10.78 4.53 12.35
CA GLN A 125 -11.54 5.76 12.55
C GLN A 125 -10.67 6.68 13.40
N SER A 126 -9.93 7.59 12.74
CA SER A 126 -9.37 8.76 13.42
C SER A 126 -10.46 9.81 13.56
#